data_AF-M5BUM4-F1
#
_entry.id   AF-M5BUM4-F1
#
_cell.length_a   1.000
_cell.length_b   1.000
_cell.length_c   1.000
_cell.angle_alpha   90.00
_cell.angle_beta   90.00
_cell.angle_gamma   90.00
#
_symmetry.space_group_name_H-M   'P 1'
#
loop_
_entity.id
_entity.type
_entity.pdbx_description
1 polymer ?
#
loop_
_entity_poly.entity_id
_entity_poly.type
_entity_poly.pdbx_seq_one_letter_code
_entity_poly.pdbx_strand_id
1 'polypeptide(L)'
;MRPFLFLISLAFATSSLAFPTTSNAAQEEAAGCPFAAGSANSKRQSIVSLTKFDPVKQKIDVSGKYAFQPPRPGDKRGPCPGLNALANHGYLPRNGVTLFTDAILACNKVFGMGLEIGTSLSTVAMFLAGDLPTLSWSMGGSPGKSLLSPLLSNPQGLSGAHNKFEGDGSPTRLDLYMNNGDASTMSPELFKQLYDMLPENDPNANFDYETIVENRARRYNHSLSTNPQ
;
A
#
# COMPACT_ATOMS: atom_id res chain seq x y z
N MET A 1 -15.15 21.51 46.43
CA MET A 1 -15.62 21.78 45.05
C MET A 1 -14.50 21.40 44.09
N ARG A 2 -14.66 20.27 43.39
CA ARG A 2 -13.72 19.74 42.37
C ARG A 2 -14.56 19.46 41.11
N PRO A 3 -14.23 20.00 39.92
CA PRO A 3 -15.00 19.68 38.74
C PRO A 3 -14.49 18.41 38.05
N PHE A 4 -15.48 17.58 37.74
CA PHE A 4 -15.58 16.43 36.85
C PHE A 4 -14.52 16.26 35.75
N LEU A 5 -13.91 15.06 35.73
CA LEU A 5 -13.29 14.45 34.55
C LEU A 5 -14.35 13.62 33.82
N PHE A 6 -14.75 14.05 32.62
CA PHE A 6 -15.52 13.22 31.69
C PHE A 6 -14.57 12.33 30.90
N LEU A 7 -14.59 11.02 31.18
CA LEU A 7 -14.02 9.98 30.34
C LEU A 7 -15.04 9.62 29.25
N ILE A 8 -14.76 9.97 28.00
CA ILE A 8 -15.51 9.47 26.85
C ILE A 8 -14.88 8.12 26.48
N SER A 9 -15.56 7.03 26.89
CA SER A 9 -15.25 5.68 26.42
C SER A 9 -15.88 5.49 25.03
N LEU A 10 -15.05 5.43 23.99
CA LEU A 10 -15.50 5.12 22.64
C LEU A 10 -15.50 3.60 22.46
N ALA A 11 -16.63 2.96 22.76
CA ALA A 11 -16.84 1.55 22.51
C ALA A 11 -17.05 1.31 21.00
N PHE A 12 -16.01 0.86 20.29
CA PHE A 12 -16.19 0.20 18.99
C PHE A 12 -16.58 -1.26 19.23
N ALA A 13 -17.87 -1.51 19.41
CA ALA A 13 -18.44 -2.84 19.27
C ALA A 13 -19.03 -2.97 17.85
N THR A 14 -18.21 -3.39 16.89
CA THR A 14 -18.70 -3.93 15.63
C THR A 14 -18.23 -5.37 15.53
N SER A 15 -19.12 -6.29 15.86
CA SER A 15 -19.01 -7.70 15.55
C SER A 15 -18.96 -7.87 14.02
N SER A 16 -17.78 -8.12 13.49
CA SER A 16 -17.61 -8.65 12.13
C SER A 16 -17.91 -10.16 12.19
N LEU A 17 -19.17 -10.53 11.93
CA LEU A 17 -19.49 -11.92 11.61
C LEU A 17 -19.28 -12.11 10.11
N ALA A 18 -18.12 -12.65 9.75
CA ALA A 18 -17.86 -13.06 8.38
C ALA A 18 -17.10 -14.38 8.37
N PHE A 19 -17.75 -15.50 8.72
CA PHE A 19 -17.52 -16.81 8.09
C PHE A 19 -18.73 -17.72 8.33
N PRO A 20 -19.22 -18.46 7.32
CA PRO A 20 -20.23 -19.49 7.52
C PRO A 20 -19.62 -20.62 8.36
N THR A 21 -20.29 -20.93 9.47
CA THR A 21 -20.03 -22.11 10.29
C THR A 21 -20.20 -23.38 9.45
N THR A 22 -19.15 -24.16 9.27
CA THR A 22 -19.27 -25.60 9.00
C THR A 22 -18.98 -26.35 10.28
N SER A 23 -20.01 -27.02 10.78
CA SER A 23 -20.03 -27.86 11.97
C SER A 23 -19.19 -29.14 11.81
N ASN A 24 -18.65 -29.58 12.96
CA ASN A 24 -18.21 -30.94 13.33
C ASN A 24 -16.98 -31.52 12.63
N ALA A 25 -15.85 -31.46 13.35
CA ALA A 25 -14.93 -32.59 13.48
C ALA A 25 -14.26 -32.52 14.86
N ALA A 26 -14.42 -33.58 15.65
CA ALA A 26 -13.64 -33.80 16.86
C ALA A 26 -12.25 -34.33 16.47
N GLN A 27 -11.17 -33.78 17.05
CA GLN A 27 -10.04 -34.56 17.62
C GLN A 27 -8.90 -33.68 18.15
N GLU A 28 -8.46 -34.09 19.34
CA GLU A 28 -7.12 -34.13 19.94
C GLU A 28 -6.23 -32.87 20.06
N GLU A 29 -5.78 -32.67 21.30
CA GLU A 29 -4.71 -31.76 21.71
C GLU A 29 -3.40 -32.09 20.98
N ALA A 30 -2.97 -31.17 20.11
CA ALA A 30 -1.57 -31.02 19.77
C ALA A 30 -1.18 -29.55 19.98
N ALA A 31 -0.12 -29.31 20.77
CA ALA A 31 0.46 -27.99 20.98
C ALA A 31 1.08 -27.49 19.67
N GLY A 32 0.29 -26.75 18.90
CA GLY A 32 0.68 -26.13 17.64
C GLY A 32 -0.46 -25.23 17.15
N CYS A 33 -0.12 -24.12 16.47
CA CYS A 33 -1.13 -23.17 16.00
C CYS A 33 -2.15 -23.90 15.10
N PRO A 34 -3.46 -23.89 15.44
CA PRO A 34 -4.47 -24.76 14.80
C PRO A 34 -4.70 -24.47 13.31
N PHE A 35 -4.11 -23.38 12.80
CA PHE A 35 -4.16 -22.98 11.40
C PHE A 35 -2.96 -23.45 10.58
N ALA A 36 -1.91 -23.99 11.21
CA ALA A 36 -0.68 -24.37 10.53
C ALA A 36 -0.87 -25.58 9.61
N ALA A 37 -1.64 -26.58 10.03
CA ALA A 37 -1.87 -27.81 9.25
C ALA A 37 -2.77 -27.59 8.01
N GLY A 38 -3.62 -26.55 8.02
CA GLY A 38 -4.51 -26.23 6.90
C GLY A 38 -3.88 -25.34 5.81
N SER A 39 -2.74 -24.70 6.11
CA SER A 39 -2.12 -23.71 5.20
C SER A 39 -1.27 -24.34 4.08
N ALA A 40 -0.82 -25.58 4.24
CA ALA A 40 0.13 -26.19 3.31
C ALA A 40 -0.52 -26.72 2.01
N ASN A 41 -1.85 -26.92 1.98
CA ASN A 41 -2.54 -27.53 0.83
C ASN A 41 -3.75 -26.75 0.30
N SER A 42 -4.10 -25.59 0.86
CA SER A 42 -5.01 -24.67 0.19
C SER A 42 -4.18 -23.72 -0.67
N LYS A 43 -3.74 -24.19 -1.85
CA LYS A 43 -3.53 -23.25 -2.96
C LYS A 43 -4.84 -22.47 -3.02
N ARG A 44 -4.80 -21.18 -2.70
CA ARG A 44 -5.93 -20.27 -2.89
C ARG A 44 -6.13 -20.12 -4.39
N GLN A 45 -6.55 -21.19 -5.06
CA GLN A 45 -7.17 -21.19 -6.36
C GLN A 45 -8.54 -20.56 -6.14
N SER A 46 -8.55 -19.25 -5.89
CA SER A 46 -9.67 -18.46 -6.34
C SER A 46 -9.58 -18.50 -7.86
N ILE A 47 -10.14 -19.56 -8.47
CA ILE A 47 -10.67 -19.49 -9.83
C ILE A 47 -11.91 -18.60 -9.77
N VAL A 48 -11.75 -17.38 -9.26
CA VAL A 48 -12.62 -16.30 -9.66
C VAL A 48 -12.28 -16.18 -11.13
N SER A 49 -13.26 -16.47 -11.98
CA SER A 49 -13.21 -16.12 -13.40
C SER A 49 -12.76 -14.67 -13.46
N LEU A 50 -11.46 -14.45 -13.65
CA LEU A 50 -10.92 -13.13 -13.90
C LEU A 50 -11.68 -12.69 -15.13
N THR A 51 -12.51 -11.66 -14.99
CA THR A 51 -13.21 -11.05 -16.12
C THR A 51 -12.19 -10.93 -17.24
N LYS A 52 -12.45 -11.59 -18.38
CA LYS A 52 -11.53 -11.53 -19.52
C LYS A 52 -11.20 -10.07 -19.79
N PHE A 53 -9.92 -9.76 -19.90
CA PHE A 53 -9.47 -8.40 -20.17
C PHE A 53 -10.18 -7.87 -21.43
N ASP A 54 -10.84 -6.73 -21.30
CA ASP A 54 -11.51 -6.03 -22.38
C ASP A 54 -10.74 -4.72 -22.62
N PRO A 55 -9.88 -4.67 -23.66
CA PRO A 55 -9.02 -3.52 -23.90
C PRO A 55 -9.79 -2.22 -24.19
N VAL A 56 -11.04 -2.32 -24.64
CA VAL A 56 -11.87 -1.14 -24.93
C VAL A 56 -12.48 -0.62 -23.64
N LYS A 57 -13.08 -1.49 -22.82
CA LYS A 57 -13.70 -1.10 -21.54
C LYS A 57 -12.68 -0.69 -20.48
N GLN A 58 -11.49 -1.28 -20.52
CA GLN A 58 -10.42 -1.04 -19.54
C GLN A 58 -9.35 -0.07 -20.05
N LYS A 59 -9.64 0.64 -21.16
CA LYS A 59 -8.76 1.69 -21.65
C LYS A 59 -8.75 2.88 -20.68
N ILE A 60 -7.58 3.19 -20.15
CA ILE A 60 -7.35 4.42 -19.39
C ILE A 60 -6.78 5.49 -20.33
N ASP A 61 -7.38 6.68 -20.33
CA ASP A 61 -6.86 7.81 -21.08
C ASP A 61 -5.60 8.37 -20.40
N VAL A 62 -4.47 8.34 -21.10
CA VAL A 62 -3.19 8.89 -20.67
C VAL A 62 -2.71 9.99 -21.62
N SER A 63 -3.65 10.63 -22.33
CA SER A 63 -3.40 11.73 -23.27
C SER A 63 -3.94 13.07 -22.75
N GLY A 64 -3.65 14.16 -23.46
CA GLY A 64 -4.18 15.49 -23.13
C GLY A 64 -3.87 15.91 -21.69
N LYS A 65 -4.91 16.20 -20.88
CA LYS A 65 -4.74 16.55 -19.46
C LYS A 65 -4.12 15.42 -18.62
N TYR A 66 -4.27 14.18 -19.07
CA TYR A 66 -3.70 12.98 -18.45
C TYR A 66 -2.37 12.53 -19.08
N ALA A 67 -1.81 13.32 -19.99
CA ALA A 67 -0.46 13.09 -20.49
C ALA A 67 0.53 13.03 -19.33
N PHE A 68 1.51 12.13 -19.45
CA PHE A 68 2.61 12.04 -18.51
C PHE A 68 3.32 13.39 -18.41
N GLN A 69 3.57 13.83 -17.18
CA GLN A 69 4.50 14.91 -16.90
C GLN A 69 5.42 14.46 -15.77
N PRO A 70 6.74 14.64 -15.90
CA PRO A 70 7.65 14.36 -14.80
C PRO A 70 7.33 15.29 -13.62
N PRO A 71 7.56 14.83 -12.37
CA PRO A 71 7.39 15.68 -11.20
C PRO A 71 8.31 16.89 -11.28
N ARG A 72 7.81 18.06 -10.90
CA ARG A 72 8.58 19.31 -10.80
C ARG A 72 9.32 19.37 -9.47
N PRO A 73 10.34 20.24 -9.33
CA PRO A 73 10.93 20.50 -8.03
C PRO A 73 9.86 20.87 -6.99
N GLY A 74 9.83 20.15 -5.87
CA GLY A 74 8.85 20.33 -4.79
C GLY A 74 7.63 19.41 -4.87
N ASP A 75 7.34 18.80 -6.02
CA ASP A 75 6.26 17.81 -6.14
C ASP A 75 6.60 16.56 -5.32
N LYS A 76 5.60 16.03 -4.62
CA LYS A 76 5.72 14.93 -3.67
C LYS A 76 5.53 13.59 -4.36
N ARG A 77 6.50 12.70 -4.24
CA ARG A 77 6.41 11.29 -4.66
C ARG A 77 7.00 10.44 -3.55
N GLY A 78 6.51 9.22 -3.39
CA GLY A 78 6.96 8.36 -2.32
C GLY A 78 7.03 6.89 -2.70
N PRO A 79 6.85 5.98 -1.73
CA PRO A 79 7.15 4.56 -1.92
C PRO A 79 6.16 3.85 -2.84
N CYS A 80 4.92 4.37 -2.98
CA CYS A 80 3.89 3.74 -3.80
C CYS A 80 4.01 4.11 -5.28
N PRO A 81 4.35 3.15 -6.18
CA PRO A 81 4.47 3.44 -7.61
C PRO A 81 3.12 3.80 -8.26
N GLY A 82 2.01 3.21 -7.80
CA GLY A 82 0.67 3.49 -8.33
C GLY A 82 0.24 4.94 -8.10
N LEU A 83 0.37 5.44 -6.86
CA LEU A 83 0.06 6.84 -6.53
C LEU A 83 0.96 7.81 -7.29
N ASN A 84 2.26 7.49 -7.40
CA ASN A 84 3.20 8.28 -8.17
C ASN A 84 2.80 8.39 -9.66
N ALA A 85 2.34 7.28 -10.26
CA ALA A 85 1.84 7.27 -11.62
C ALA A 85 0.56 8.11 -11.76
N LEU A 86 -0.40 7.99 -10.84
CA LEU A 86 -1.62 8.79 -10.84
C LEU A 86 -1.33 10.29 -10.80
N ALA A 87 -0.38 10.73 -9.95
CA ALA A 87 0.04 12.13 -9.89
C ALA A 87 0.81 12.56 -11.15
N ASN A 88 1.72 11.72 -11.68
CA ASN A 88 2.43 12.01 -12.94
C ASN A 88 1.51 12.07 -14.15
N HIS A 89 0.35 11.41 -14.09
CA HIS A 89 -0.69 11.48 -15.11
C HIS A 89 -1.82 12.44 -14.74
N GLY A 90 -1.77 13.20 -13.63
CA GLY A 90 -2.81 14.18 -13.30
C GLY A 90 -4.19 13.58 -12.96
N TYR A 91 -4.26 12.28 -12.66
CA TYR A 91 -5.44 11.65 -12.03
C TYR A 91 -5.55 12.00 -10.55
N LEU A 92 -4.41 12.30 -9.93
CA LEU A 92 -4.30 12.95 -8.64
C LEU A 92 -3.56 14.28 -8.81
N PRO A 93 -3.64 15.21 -7.82
CA PRO A 93 -2.89 16.46 -7.86
C PRO A 93 -1.40 16.21 -8.17
N ARG A 94 -0.87 16.88 -9.20
CA ARG A 94 0.50 16.65 -9.69
C ARG A 94 1.57 16.96 -8.63
N ASN A 95 1.24 17.86 -7.69
CA ASN A 95 2.07 18.17 -6.52
C ASN A 95 2.19 17.01 -5.52
N GLY A 96 1.42 15.93 -5.67
CA GLY A 96 1.51 14.74 -4.83
C GLY A 96 0.88 14.88 -3.45
N VAL A 97 0.05 15.89 -3.21
CA VAL A 97 -0.77 16.01 -2.00
C VAL A 97 -2.22 15.84 -2.40
N THR A 98 -2.85 14.77 -1.90
CA THR A 98 -4.19 14.35 -2.31
C THR A 98 -5.18 14.44 -1.16
N LEU A 99 -6.46 14.63 -1.50
CA LEU A 99 -7.55 14.44 -0.55
C LEU A 99 -7.81 12.94 -0.33
N PHE A 100 -8.40 12.63 0.83
CA PHE A 100 -8.81 11.29 1.22
C PHE A 100 -9.60 10.55 0.13
N THR A 101 -10.64 11.20 -0.40
CA THR A 101 -11.58 10.62 -1.37
C THR A 101 -10.97 10.50 -2.77
N ASP A 102 -10.15 11.47 -3.16
CA ASP A 102 -9.58 11.52 -4.51
C ASP A 102 -8.69 10.31 -4.77
N ALA A 103 -7.88 9.90 -3.78
CA ALA A 103 -7.06 8.70 -3.88
C ALA A 103 -7.89 7.43 -4.09
N ILE A 104 -9.01 7.29 -3.38
CA ILE A 104 -9.92 6.14 -3.48
C ILE A 104 -10.51 6.07 -4.89
N LEU A 105 -11.06 7.19 -5.37
CA LEU A 105 -11.73 7.27 -6.66
C LEU A 105 -10.74 7.13 -7.82
N ALA A 106 -9.55 7.73 -7.73
CA ALA A 106 -8.52 7.61 -8.76
C ALA A 106 -7.98 6.18 -8.86
N CYS A 107 -7.68 5.52 -7.73
CA CYS A 107 -7.24 4.13 -7.71
C CYS A 107 -8.33 3.19 -8.26
N ASN A 108 -9.60 3.42 -7.93
CA ASN A 108 -10.70 2.65 -8.50
C ASN A 108 -10.81 2.86 -10.01
N LYS A 109 -10.81 4.12 -10.46
CA LYS A 109 -10.96 4.47 -11.87
C LYS A 109 -9.83 3.93 -12.74
N VAL A 110 -8.58 4.07 -12.30
CA VAL A 110 -7.40 3.78 -13.14
C VAL A 110 -6.91 2.36 -12.96
N PHE A 111 -6.94 1.82 -11.74
CA PHE A 111 -6.42 0.49 -11.45
C PHE A 111 -7.50 -0.56 -11.19
N GLY A 112 -8.79 -0.18 -11.23
CA GLY A 112 -9.89 -1.10 -10.88
C GLY A 112 -9.89 -1.49 -9.40
N MET A 113 -9.16 -0.77 -8.55
CA MET A 113 -9.04 -1.08 -7.12
C MET A 113 -10.41 -0.97 -6.44
N GLY A 114 -10.83 -1.98 -5.68
CA GLY A 114 -12.11 -1.94 -4.96
C GLY A 114 -12.21 -0.74 -4.00
N LEU A 115 -13.40 -0.15 -3.89
CA LEU A 115 -13.61 1.01 -3.01
C LEU A 115 -13.30 0.69 -1.54
N GLU A 116 -13.57 -0.54 -1.09
CA GLU A 116 -13.29 -0.98 0.28
C GLU A 116 -11.79 -0.96 0.60
N ILE A 117 -10.95 -1.55 -0.26
CA ILE A 117 -9.50 -1.56 -0.05
C ILE A 117 -8.91 -0.16 -0.25
N GLY A 118 -9.40 0.60 -1.22
CA GLY A 118 -9.01 2.00 -1.41
C GLY A 118 -9.32 2.86 -0.19
N THR A 119 -10.52 2.71 0.39
CA THR A 119 -10.94 3.41 1.62
C THR A 119 -10.08 3.01 2.80
N SER A 120 -9.81 1.71 2.96
CA SER A 120 -8.96 1.19 4.03
C SER A 120 -7.55 1.79 3.95
N LEU A 121 -6.91 1.76 2.77
CA LEU A 121 -5.56 2.30 2.56
C LEU A 121 -5.53 3.83 2.74
N SER A 122 -6.52 4.57 2.22
CA SER A 122 -6.59 6.03 2.37
C SER A 122 -6.82 6.43 3.83
N THR A 123 -7.55 5.63 4.60
CA THR A 123 -7.76 5.85 6.04
C THR A 123 -6.46 5.72 6.80
N VAL A 124 -5.72 4.64 6.58
CA VAL A 124 -4.43 4.43 7.22
C VAL A 124 -3.44 5.53 6.83
N ALA A 125 -3.38 5.91 5.55
CA ALA A 125 -2.54 7.01 5.09
C ALA A 125 -2.89 8.35 5.76
N MET A 126 -4.19 8.66 5.90
CA MET A 126 -4.65 9.89 6.55
C MET A 126 -4.23 9.97 8.02
N PHE A 127 -4.45 8.91 8.79
CA PHE A 127 -4.18 8.93 10.23
C PHE A 127 -2.69 8.85 10.56
N LEU A 128 -1.91 8.13 9.77
CA LEU A 128 -0.49 7.90 10.06
C LEU A 128 0.44 8.92 9.41
N ALA A 129 -0.01 9.60 8.35
CA ALA A 129 0.84 10.45 7.53
C ALA A 129 0.19 11.76 7.04
N GLY A 130 -1.10 11.99 7.32
CA GLY A 130 -1.90 13.09 6.79
C GLY A 130 -2.17 14.23 7.76
N ASP A 131 -2.94 15.20 7.26
CA ASP A 131 -3.42 16.39 7.96
C ASP A 131 -4.95 16.30 8.12
N LEU A 132 -5.39 15.98 9.33
CA LEU A 132 -6.82 15.77 9.64
C LEU A 132 -7.71 16.99 9.35
N PRO A 133 -7.32 18.24 9.66
CA PRO A 133 -8.13 19.42 9.35
C PRO A 133 -8.47 19.58 7.88
N THR A 134 -7.51 19.29 6.99
CA THR A 134 -7.69 19.45 5.54
C THR A 134 -8.13 18.15 4.86
N LEU A 135 -8.19 17.04 5.60
CA LEU A 135 -8.43 15.69 5.08
C LEU A 135 -7.55 15.41 3.84
N SER A 136 -6.27 15.79 3.95
CA SER A 136 -5.28 15.59 2.90
C SER A 136 -4.05 14.83 3.41
N TRP A 137 -3.35 14.15 2.52
CA TRP A 137 -2.08 13.51 2.83
C TRP A 137 -1.11 13.54 1.65
N SER A 138 0.18 13.47 1.97
CA SER A 138 1.26 13.54 0.98
C SER A 138 1.70 12.14 0.56
N MET A 139 1.82 11.92 -0.75
CA MET A 139 2.33 10.68 -1.33
C MET A 139 3.78 10.40 -0.95
N GLY A 140 4.55 11.43 -0.56
CA GLY A 140 5.90 11.29 -0.04
C GLY A 140 6.47 12.59 0.50
N GLY A 141 7.20 12.51 1.61
CA GLY A 141 7.71 13.67 2.36
C GLY A 141 6.62 14.60 2.93
N SER A 142 7.02 15.50 3.83
CA SER A 142 6.09 16.42 4.47
C SER A 142 5.47 17.42 3.47
N PRO A 143 4.14 17.63 3.51
CA PRO A 143 3.48 18.71 2.78
C PRO A 143 3.57 20.07 3.50
N GLY A 144 4.17 20.15 4.68
CA GLY A 144 4.28 21.36 5.48
C GLY A 144 3.65 21.25 6.86
N LYS A 145 3.39 22.40 7.49
CA LYS A 145 2.82 22.45 8.85
C LYS A 145 1.30 22.26 8.82
N SER A 146 0.78 21.49 9.79
CA SER A 146 -0.66 21.39 10.05
C SER A 146 -1.19 22.70 10.64
N LEU A 147 -2.44 23.02 10.36
CA LEU A 147 -3.17 24.13 11.02
C LEU A 147 -3.32 23.90 12.53
N LEU A 148 -3.26 22.66 12.98
CA LEU A 148 -3.34 22.30 14.40
C LEU A 148 -1.97 22.13 15.05
N SER A 149 -0.86 22.50 14.40
CA SER A 149 0.45 22.53 15.05
C SER A 149 0.50 23.65 16.11
N PRO A 150 0.92 23.40 17.37
CA PRO A 150 1.59 22.19 17.88
C PRO A 150 0.67 21.17 18.59
N LEU A 151 -0.65 21.38 18.61
CA LEU A 151 -1.60 20.44 19.24
C LEU A 151 -1.54 19.05 18.59
N LEU A 152 -1.35 18.97 17.27
CA LEU A 152 -1.06 17.74 16.54
C LEU A 152 0.32 17.82 15.87
N SER A 153 0.95 16.66 15.72
CA SER A 153 2.19 16.51 14.94
C SER A 153 1.98 16.91 13.48
N ASN A 154 3.03 17.46 12.85
CA ASN A 154 2.97 17.79 11.43
C ASN A 154 2.93 16.52 10.56
N PRO A 155 2.17 16.54 9.44
CA PRO A 155 2.15 15.44 8.48
C PRO A 155 3.54 15.24 7.87
N GLN A 156 3.95 13.98 7.75
CA GLN A 156 5.25 13.61 7.15
C GLN A 156 5.10 12.93 5.79
N GLY A 157 3.87 12.67 5.33
CA GLY A 157 3.61 11.89 4.12
C GLY A 157 4.07 10.43 4.25
N LEU A 158 3.84 9.65 3.20
CA LEU A 158 4.14 8.21 3.24
C LEU A 158 5.62 7.90 3.47
N SER A 159 6.53 8.79 3.08
CA SER A 159 7.97 8.63 3.32
C SER A 159 8.35 8.70 4.82
N GLY A 160 7.53 9.35 5.65
CA GLY A 160 7.72 9.41 7.10
C GLY A 160 6.91 8.36 7.88
N ALA A 161 6.32 7.39 7.18
CA ALA A 161 5.43 6.37 7.73
C ALA A 161 6.10 4.98 7.81
N HIS A 162 7.43 4.94 7.90
CA HIS A 162 8.18 3.70 8.10
C HIS A 162 7.73 2.97 9.36
N ASN A 163 7.59 1.64 9.29
CA ASN A 163 7.02 0.76 10.32
C ASN A 163 5.57 1.08 10.75
N LYS A 164 4.87 1.93 9.99
CA LYS A 164 3.46 2.29 10.20
C LYS A 164 2.61 1.94 8.99
N PHE A 165 3.17 2.17 7.80
CA PHE A 165 2.55 1.89 6.52
C PHE A 165 3.58 1.52 5.46
N GLU A 166 4.67 2.28 5.39
CA GLU A 166 5.88 1.91 4.63
C GLU A 166 6.72 0.94 5.48
N GLY A 167 7.46 0.03 4.84
CA GLY A 167 8.25 -0.97 5.53
C GLY A 167 9.26 -1.69 4.63
N ASP A 168 10.13 -2.46 5.30
CA ASP A 168 11.26 -3.17 4.71
C ASP A 168 10.85 -4.35 3.79
N GLY A 169 11.82 -4.81 3.00
CA GLY A 169 11.61 -5.88 2.03
C GLY A 169 10.76 -5.46 0.83
N SER A 170 10.74 -4.16 0.54
CA SER A 170 10.05 -3.61 -0.63
C SER A 170 10.62 -4.17 -1.94
N PRO A 171 9.81 -4.36 -3.00
CA PRO A 171 10.25 -5.00 -4.24
C PRO A 171 11.22 -4.15 -5.06
N THR A 172 11.12 -2.82 -4.94
CA THR A 172 11.89 -1.86 -5.76
C THR A 172 12.39 -0.66 -4.97
N ARG A 173 12.21 -0.64 -3.65
CA ARG A 173 12.70 0.39 -2.73
C ARG A 173 13.62 -0.30 -1.73
N LEU A 174 14.71 0.38 -1.38
CA LEU A 174 15.61 -0.10 -0.34
C LEU A 174 14.97 0.09 1.04
N ASP A 175 15.40 -0.74 1.98
CA ASP A 175 15.02 -0.63 3.38
C ASP A 175 15.51 0.71 3.96
N LEU A 176 14.72 1.31 4.86
CA LEU A 176 14.99 2.67 5.36
C LEU A 176 16.38 2.78 5.99
N TYR A 177 16.71 1.81 6.84
CA TYR A 177 17.99 1.77 7.56
C TYR A 177 19.17 1.58 6.60
N MET A 178 18.98 0.80 5.55
CA MET A 178 20.03 0.44 4.59
C MET A 178 20.32 1.55 3.57
N ASN A 179 19.45 2.55 3.48
CA ASN A 179 19.55 3.61 2.48
C ASN A 179 19.45 5.01 3.08
N ASN A 180 20.13 5.22 4.21
CA ASN A 180 20.30 6.52 4.86
C ASN A 180 18.98 7.27 5.11
N GLY A 181 17.90 6.54 5.43
CA GLY A 181 16.58 7.14 5.66
C GLY A 181 15.70 7.30 4.42
N ASP A 182 16.10 6.81 3.25
CA ASP A 182 15.26 6.84 2.04
C ASP A 182 14.73 5.46 1.66
N ALA A 183 13.47 5.20 2.05
CA ALA A 183 12.71 4.01 1.62
C ALA A 183 11.68 4.33 0.53
N SER A 184 11.78 5.48 -0.14
CA SER A 184 10.78 5.98 -1.09
C SER A 184 11.26 5.96 -2.53
N THR A 185 12.53 6.30 -2.76
CA THR A 185 13.14 6.34 -4.10
C THR A 185 13.26 4.94 -4.69
N MET A 186 12.88 4.80 -5.96
CA MET A 186 13.01 3.53 -6.68
C MET A 186 14.49 3.22 -6.90
N SER A 187 14.94 2.02 -6.51
CA SER A 187 16.27 1.50 -6.81
C SER A 187 16.25 0.78 -8.17
N PRO A 188 17.02 1.28 -9.17
CA PRO A 188 17.19 0.60 -10.44
C PRO A 188 17.72 -0.83 -10.28
N GLU A 189 18.55 -1.07 -9.26
CA GLU A 189 19.16 -2.38 -8.96
C GLU A 189 18.08 -3.38 -8.51
N LEU A 190 17.22 -3.01 -7.56
CA LEU A 190 16.13 -3.87 -7.11
C LEU A 190 15.08 -4.06 -8.22
N PHE A 191 14.79 -3.01 -9.00
CA PHE A 191 13.93 -3.14 -10.17
C PHE A 191 14.51 -4.14 -11.18
N LYS A 192 15.82 -4.07 -11.46
CA LYS A 192 16.49 -5.01 -12.33
C LYS A 192 16.43 -6.44 -11.77
N GLN A 193 16.65 -6.64 -10.47
CA GLN A 193 16.51 -7.96 -9.85
C GLN A 193 15.13 -8.57 -10.04
N LEU A 194 14.07 -7.77 -9.91
CA LEU A 194 12.70 -8.21 -10.18
C LEU A 194 12.52 -8.49 -11.68
N TYR A 195 12.96 -7.58 -12.55
CA TYR A 195 12.84 -7.72 -14.01
C TYR A 195 13.52 -8.99 -14.53
N ASP A 196 14.73 -9.28 -14.04
CA ASP A 196 15.54 -10.44 -14.44
C ASP A 196 14.94 -11.79 -14.00
N MET A 197 13.83 -11.79 -13.23
CA MET A 197 13.07 -13.02 -12.95
C MET A 197 12.28 -13.51 -14.17
N LEU A 198 12.07 -12.65 -15.16
CA LEU A 198 11.34 -12.99 -16.38
C LEU A 198 12.31 -13.36 -17.53
N PRO A 199 12.05 -14.43 -18.28
CA PRO A 199 12.86 -14.79 -19.44
C PRO A 199 12.61 -13.84 -20.62
N GLU A 200 13.63 -13.09 -21.06
CA GLU A 200 13.52 -12.09 -22.14
C GLU A 200 13.06 -12.68 -23.50
N ASN A 201 13.34 -13.97 -23.73
CA ASN A 201 13.02 -14.64 -24.99
C ASN A 201 11.61 -15.25 -25.03
N ASP A 202 10.86 -15.21 -23.93
CA ASP A 202 9.49 -15.72 -23.89
C ASP A 202 8.50 -14.55 -24.05
N PRO A 203 7.77 -14.46 -25.18
CA PRO A 203 6.78 -13.41 -25.38
C PRO A 203 5.58 -13.50 -24.44
N ASN A 204 5.43 -14.61 -23.71
CA ASN A 204 4.37 -14.81 -22.71
C ASN A 204 4.87 -14.60 -21.27
N ALA A 205 6.15 -14.26 -21.07
CA ALA A 205 6.68 -13.98 -19.74
C ALA A 205 5.90 -12.83 -19.07
N ASN A 206 5.54 -13.04 -17.81
CA ASN A 206 4.74 -12.07 -17.06
C ASN A 206 5.05 -12.17 -15.57
N PHE A 207 4.87 -11.06 -14.85
CA PHE A 207 4.95 -11.02 -13.38
C PHE A 207 3.71 -11.66 -12.77
N ASP A 208 3.63 -12.99 -12.86
CA ASP A 208 2.56 -13.78 -12.27
C ASP A 208 2.68 -13.92 -10.75
N TYR A 209 1.71 -14.62 -10.16
CA TYR A 209 1.67 -14.81 -8.71
C TYR A 209 2.93 -15.51 -8.18
N GLU A 210 3.44 -16.51 -8.89
CA GLU A 210 4.61 -17.28 -8.46
C GLU A 210 5.87 -16.42 -8.48
N THR A 211 6.07 -15.65 -9.55
CA THR A 211 7.17 -14.70 -9.70
C THR A 211 7.15 -13.65 -8.58
N ILE A 212 5.99 -13.08 -8.26
CA ILE A 212 5.87 -12.04 -7.23
C ILE A 212 6.06 -12.62 -5.82
N VAL A 213 5.56 -13.82 -5.55
CA VAL A 213 5.78 -14.51 -4.26
C VAL A 213 7.24 -14.86 -4.07
N GLU A 214 7.91 -15.38 -5.11
CA GLU A 214 9.34 -15.66 -5.06
C GLU A 214 10.15 -14.38 -4.83
N ASN A 215 9.84 -13.29 -5.54
CA ASN A 215 10.50 -12.00 -5.29
C ASN A 215 10.28 -11.52 -3.86
N ARG A 216 9.07 -11.65 -3.32
CA ARG A 216 8.76 -11.29 -1.93
C ARG A 216 9.61 -12.08 -0.93
N ALA A 217 9.78 -13.38 -1.14
CA ALA A 217 10.63 -14.22 -0.30
C ALA A 217 12.11 -13.80 -0.40
N ARG A 218 12.60 -13.53 -1.61
CA ARG A 218 13.98 -13.04 -1.84
C ARG A 218 14.23 -11.71 -1.11
N ARG A 219 13.32 -10.75 -1.25
CA ARG A 219 13.43 -9.43 -0.59
C ARG A 219 13.36 -9.54 0.93
N TYR A 220 12.47 -10.39 1.45
CA TYR A 220 12.39 -10.67 2.89
C TYR A 220 13.70 -11.25 3.43
N ASN A 221 14.22 -12.31 2.82
CA ASN A 221 15.46 -12.95 3.25
C ASN A 221 16.68 -12.03 3.14
N HIS A 222 16.73 -11.21 2.08
CA HIS A 222 17.77 -10.18 1.95
C HIS A 222 17.72 -9.22 3.15
N SER A 223 16.55 -8.64 3.43
CA SER A 223 16.36 -7.71 4.55
C SER A 223 16.78 -8.36 5.87
N LEU A 224 16.34 -9.59 6.16
CA LEU A 224 16.77 -10.33 7.35
C LEU A 224 18.30 -10.50 7.47
N SER A 225 18.99 -10.69 6.34
CA SER A 225 20.44 -10.96 6.33
C SER A 225 21.31 -9.71 6.34
N THR A 226 20.78 -8.56 5.90
CA THR A 226 21.56 -7.34 5.69
C THR A 226 21.12 -6.17 6.55
N ASN A 227 19.84 -6.10 6.94
CA ASN A 227 19.28 -5.02 7.75
C ASN A 227 19.30 -5.42 9.23
N PRO A 228 20.11 -4.76 10.08
CA PRO A 228 20.22 -5.10 11.50
C PRO A 228 19.13 -4.48 12.39
N GLN A 229 18.13 -3.80 11.82
CA GLN A 229 17.00 -3.20 12.55
C GLN A 229 15.73 -4.06 12.50
#